data_AF-A0A1X0RMK3-F1
#
_entry.id   AF-A0A1X0RMK3-F1
#
_cell.length_a   1.000
_cell.length_b   1.000
_cell.length_c   1.000
_cell.angle_alpha   90.00
_cell.angle_beta   90.00
_cell.angle_gamma   90.00
#
_symmetry.space_group_name_H-M   'P 1'
#
loop_
_entity.id
_entity.type
_entity.pdbx_description
1 polymer ?
#
loop_
_entity_poly.entity_id
_entity_poly.type
_entity_poly.pdbx_seq_one_letter_code
_entity_poly.pdbx_strand_id
1 'polypeptide(L)'
;LGNIVGNGLLAGFVGVTAMTIGEKIEQCITGRPSSYVPGHTLERLLGLPRKPDSERFLLNHTMHFGQGMIAGCIRTSMAVYGIQGPISSFIFTFIRLLIDQTLENVTGVGALPWTWPWNEQVIDILHKAVYAFVTGAVSD
;
A
#
# COMPACT_ATOMS: atom_id res chain seq x y z
N LEU A 1 -7.02 -19.92 10.69
CA LEU A 1 -5.77 -19.12 10.57
C LEU A 1 -4.98 -19.44 9.30
N GLY A 2 -4.61 -20.70 9.02
CA GLY A 2 -3.85 -21.06 7.81
C GLY A 2 -4.45 -20.56 6.49
N ASN A 3 -5.77 -20.72 6.31
CA ASN A 3 -6.48 -20.21 5.12
C ASN A 3 -6.54 -18.68 5.05
N ILE A 4 -6.52 -17.96 6.20
CA ILE A 4 -6.54 -16.49 6.22
C ILE A 4 -5.20 -15.93 5.75
N VAL A 5 -4.10 -16.50 6.23
CA VAL A 5 -2.76 -16.01 5.87
C VAL A 5 -2.48 -16.29 4.39
N GLY A 6 -2.72 -17.51 3.92
CA GLY A 6 -2.49 -17.85 2.50
C GLY A 6 -3.35 -17.01 1.54
N ASN A 7 -4.66 -16.97 1.77
CA ASN A 7 -5.58 -16.21 0.92
C ASN A 7 -5.34 -14.70 1.06
N GLY A 8 -4.99 -14.23 2.26
CA GLY A 8 -4.67 -12.82 2.52
C GLY A 8 -3.43 -12.35 1.81
N LEU A 9 -2.34 -13.10 1.87
CA LEU A 9 -1.12 -12.78 1.14
C LEU A 9 -1.37 -12.75 -0.37
N LEU A 10 -2.15 -13.70 -0.89
CA LEU A 10 -2.52 -13.75 -2.30
C LEU A 10 -3.40 -12.55 -2.70
N ALA A 11 -4.46 -12.27 -1.94
CA ALA A 11 -5.36 -11.15 -2.20
C ALA A 11 -4.62 -9.81 -2.15
N GLY A 12 -3.77 -9.63 -1.14
CA GLY A 12 -2.92 -8.45 -1.00
C GLY A 12 -1.92 -8.32 -2.14
N PHE A 13 -1.32 -9.43 -2.60
CA PHE A 13 -0.44 -9.46 -3.77
C PHE A 13 -1.16 -8.99 -5.05
N VAL A 14 -2.37 -9.50 -5.30
CA VAL A 14 -3.17 -9.10 -6.46
C VAL A 14 -3.56 -7.62 -6.35
N GLY A 15 -3.98 -7.17 -5.17
CA GLY A 15 -4.32 -5.77 -4.91
C GLY A 15 -3.16 -4.82 -5.14
N VAL A 16 -1.96 -5.13 -4.61
CA VAL A 16 -0.78 -4.26 -4.79
C VAL A 16 -0.32 -4.26 -6.23
N THR A 17 -0.39 -5.39 -6.93
CA THR A 17 -0.06 -5.46 -8.36
C THR A 17 -0.99 -4.56 -9.18
N ALA A 18 -2.30 -4.62 -8.94
CA ALA A 18 -3.27 -3.77 -9.64
C ALA A 18 -3.05 -2.28 -9.35
N MET A 19 -2.79 -1.93 -8.10
CA MET A 19 -2.45 -0.57 -7.70
C MET A 19 -1.17 -0.08 -8.38
N THR A 20 -0.08 -0.86 -8.35
CA THR A 20 1.19 -0.51 -8.99
C THR A 20 1.03 -0.31 -10.50
N ILE A 21 0.25 -1.15 -11.19
CA ILE A 21 -0.05 -0.94 -12.62
C ILE A 21 -0.78 0.39 -12.82
N GLY A 22 -1.79 0.68 -11.98
CA GLY A 22 -2.50 1.96 -11.98
C GLY A 22 -1.56 3.15 -11.78
N GLU A 23 -0.65 3.06 -10.82
CA GLU A 23 0.36 4.10 -10.55
C GLU A 23 1.28 4.31 -11.77
N LYS A 24 1.71 3.24 -12.46
CA LYS A 24 2.54 3.38 -13.67
C LYS A 24 1.79 4.00 -14.84
N ILE A 25 0.50 3.69 -14.99
CA ILE A 25 -0.35 4.33 -16.01
C ILE A 25 -0.52 5.82 -15.67
N GLU A 26 -0.85 6.14 -14.42
CA GLU A 26 -0.98 7.53 -13.94
C GLU A 26 0.32 8.31 -14.19
N GLN A 27 1.46 7.79 -13.74
CA GLN A 27 2.77 8.42 -13.90
C GLN A 27 3.12 8.66 -15.38
N CYS A 28 2.75 7.74 -16.27
CA CYS A 28 2.94 7.89 -17.72
C CYS A 28 2.13 9.07 -18.28
N ILE A 29 0.91 9.29 -17.77
CA ILE A 29 0.01 10.35 -18.22
C ILE A 29 0.38 11.71 -17.60
N THR A 30 0.69 11.74 -16.30
CA THR A 30 0.94 12.97 -15.55
C THR A 30 2.39 13.43 -15.58
N GLY A 31 3.32 12.55 -15.96
CA GLY A 31 4.76 12.78 -15.87
C GLY A 31 5.29 12.78 -14.43
N ARG A 32 4.46 12.41 -13.44
CA ARG A 32 4.87 12.38 -12.04
C ARG A 32 5.96 11.32 -11.83
N PRO A 33 7.04 11.61 -11.08
CA PRO A 33 8.06 10.62 -10.78
C PRO A 33 7.54 9.54 -9.82
N SER A 34 8.23 8.40 -9.78
CA SER A 34 7.97 7.36 -8.78
C SER A 34 8.29 7.85 -7.36
N SER A 35 7.49 7.43 -6.39
CA SER A 35 7.79 7.66 -4.97
C SER A 35 8.78 6.63 -4.44
N TYR A 36 9.75 7.10 -3.65
CA TYR A 36 10.73 6.27 -2.94
C TYR A 36 10.48 6.22 -1.42
N VAL A 37 9.39 6.83 -0.94
CA VAL A 37 8.98 6.81 0.47
C VAL A 37 8.93 5.38 1.03
N PRO A 38 8.33 4.37 0.36
CA PRO A 38 8.36 2.99 0.85
C PRO A 38 9.79 2.45 1.03
N GLY A 39 10.68 2.71 0.08
CA GLY A 39 12.08 2.28 0.14
C GLY A 39 12.85 2.95 1.29
N HIS A 40 12.58 4.23 1.56
CA HIS A 40 13.13 4.94 2.71
C HIS A 40 12.59 4.38 4.04
N THR A 41 11.30 4.12 4.12
CA THR A 41 10.66 3.52 5.29
C THR A 41 11.28 2.17 5.61
N LEU A 42 11.45 1.28 4.62
CA LEU A 42 12.07 -0.02 4.84
C LEU A 42 13.55 0.08 5.23
N GLU A 43 14.31 0.99 4.61
CA GLU A 43 15.69 1.24 5.02
C GLU A 43 15.78 1.62 6.51
N ARG A 44 14.90 2.51 6.97
CA ARG A 44 14.84 2.93 8.38
C ARG A 44 14.41 1.79 9.30
N LEU A 45 13.39 1.02 8.93
CA LEU A 45 12.92 -0.14 9.72
C LEU A 45 14.01 -1.20 9.89
N LEU A 46 14.83 -1.41 8.86
CA LEU A 46 15.91 -2.41 8.87
C LEU A 46 17.25 -1.86 9.37
N GLY A 47 17.33 -0.57 9.74
CA GLY A 47 18.59 0.06 10.17
C GLY A 47 19.67 0.06 9.09
N LEU A 48 19.28 0.06 7.82
CA LEU A 48 20.20 0.00 6.68
C LEU A 48 20.83 1.38 6.38
N PRO A 49 22.05 1.42 5.82
CA PRO A 49 22.73 2.66 5.49
C PRO A 49 22.04 3.39 4.34
N ARG A 50 22.01 4.73 4.39
CA ARG A 50 21.37 5.58 3.38
C ARG A 50 22.02 5.44 2.01
N LYS A 51 21.24 5.06 1.00
CA LYS A 51 21.63 5.04 -0.43
C LYS A 51 20.93 6.10 -1.28
N PRO A 52 21.41 6.43 -2.50
CA PRO A 52 20.66 7.19 -3.49
C PRO A 52 19.40 6.43 -3.97
N ASP A 53 18.36 7.15 -4.39
CA ASP A 53 17.09 6.56 -4.84
C ASP A 53 17.25 5.62 -6.04
N SER A 54 18.19 5.93 -6.93
CA SER A 54 18.55 5.09 -8.08
C SER A 54 19.00 3.68 -7.69
N GLU A 55 19.44 3.46 -6.45
CA GLU A 55 19.90 2.17 -5.95
C GLU A 55 18.85 1.46 -5.06
N ARG A 56 17.68 2.07 -4.85
CA ARG A 56 16.66 1.59 -3.91
C ARG A 56 15.49 0.88 -4.56
N PHE A 57 15.54 0.63 -5.86
CA PHE A 57 14.44 0.02 -6.60
C PHE A 57 13.90 -1.24 -5.91
N LEU A 58 14.79 -2.15 -5.50
CA LEU A 58 14.41 -3.38 -4.80
C LEU A 58 13.80 -3.10 -3.42
N LEU A 59 14.45 -2.27 -2.58
CA LEU A 59 13.89 -1.91 -1.27
C LEU A 59 12.49 -1.29 -1.39
N ASN A 60 12.29 -0.42 -2.38
CA ASN A 60 11.02 0.23 -2.61
C ASN A 60 9.92 -0.78 -2.96
N HIS A 61 10.19 -1.69 -3.89
CA HIS A 61 9.24 -2.73 -4.27
C HIS A 61 9.03 -3.75 -3.15
N THR A 62 10.07 -4.14 -2.42
CA THR A 62 9.95 -5.04 -1.27
C THR A 62 9.04 -4.48 -0.21
N MET A 63 9.17 -3.19 0.15
CA MET A 63 8.26 -2.56 1.10
C MET A 63 6.84 -2.51 0.56
N HIS A 64 6.70 -2.02 -0.68
CA HIS A 64 5.40 -1.80 -1.29
C HIS A 64 4.59 -3.09 -1.42
N PHE A 65 5.21 -4.14 -1.98
CA PHE A 65 4.58 -5.45 -2.13
C PHE A 65 4.45 -6.18 -0.80
N GLY A 66 5.48 -6.18 0.05
CA GLY A 66 5.43 -6.85 1.35
C GLY A 66 4.32 -6.30 2.24
N GLN A 67 4.20 -4.98 2.31
CA GLN A 67 3.13 -4.33 3.06
C GLN A 67 1.75 -4.60 2.45
N GLY A 68 1.63 -4.57 1.12
CA GLY A 68 0.40 -4.94 0.43
C GLY A 68 -0.04 -6.38 0.77
N MET A 69 0.86 -7.35 0.63
CA MET A 69 0.56 -8.74 0.97
C MET A 69 0.10 -8.90 2.42
N ILE A 70 0.82 -8.30 3.38
CA ILE A 70 0.46 -8.39 4.80
C ILE A 70 -0.87 -7.69 5.09
N ALA A 71 -1.14 -6.53 4.47
CA ALA A 71 -2.42 -5.84 4.61
C ALA A 71 -3.58 -6.69 4.06
N GLY A 72 -3.35 -7.49 3.01
CA GLY A 72 -4.33 -8.44 2.50
C GLY A 72 -4.83 -9.44 3.55
N CYS A 73 -3.97 -9.89 4.47
CA CYS A 73 -4.40 -10.73 5.60
C CYS A 73 -5.45 -10.06 6.49
N ILE A 74 -5.38 -8.73 6.65
CA ILE A 74 -6.41 -7.96 7.39
C ILE A 74 -7.71 -7.98 6.60
N ARG A 75 -7.68 -7.72 5.29
CA ARG A 75 -8.88 -7.71 4.44
C ARG A 75 -9.56 -9.07 4.35
N THR A 76 -8.79 -10.14 4.25
CA THR A 76 -9.33 -11.51 4.28
C THR A 76 -9.86 -11.87 5.67
N SER A 77 -9.23 -11.38 6.75
CA SER A 77 -9.79 -11.56 8.10
C SER A 77 -11.15 -10.87 8.21
N MET A 78 -11.29 -9.63 7.72
CA MET A 78 -12.57 -8.93 7.66
C MET A 78 -13.63 -9.76 6.93
N ALA A 79 -13.29 -10.32 5.76
CA ALA A 79 -14.20 -11.15 4.98
C ALA A 79 -14.65 -12.41 5.74
N VAL A 80 -13.72 -13.11 6.39
CA VAL A 80 -14.02 -14.34 7.17
C VAL A 80 -14.99 -14.06 8.34
N TYR A 81 -14.94 -12.86 8.93
CA TYR A 81 -15.86 -12.45 9.99
C TYR A 81 -17.12 -11.72 9.47
N GLY A 82 -17.42 -11.83 8.18
CA GLY A 82 -18.65 -11.30 7.57
C GLY A 82 -18.63 -9.82 7.22
N ILE A 83 -17.49 -9.14 7.36
CA ILE A 83 -17.31 -7.75 6.95
C ILE A 83 -16.86 -7.73 5.49
N GLN A 84 -17.83 -7.91 4.58
CA GLN A 84 -17.62 -8.12 3.14
C GLN A 84 -18.25 -6.99 2.30
N GLY A 85 -17.97 -7.00 0.99
CA GLY A 85 -18.60 -6.14 0.01
C GLY A 85 -17.99 -4.74 -0.11
N PRO A 86 -18.59 -3.87 -0.92
CA PRO A 86 -17.98 -2.60 -1.33
C PRO A 86 -17.78 -1.61 -0.15
N ILE A 87 -18.65 -1.64 0.85
CA ILE A 87 -18.48 -0.82 2.06
C ILE A 87 -17.28 -1.29 2.89
N SER A 88 -17.06 -2.61 2.99
CA SER A 88 -15.86 -3.17 3.63
C SER A 88 -14.59 -2.72 2.91
N SER A 89 -14.57 -2.77 1.58
CA SER A 89 -13.44 -2.28 0.78
C SER A 89 -13.21 -0.77 0.90
N PHE A 90 -14.28 0.03 1.01
CA PHE A 90 -14.17 1.46 1.31
C PHE A 90 -13.51 1.70 2.67
N ILE A 91 -13.96 1.04 3.73
CA ILE A 91 -13.32 1.12 5.06
C ILE A 91 -11.86 0.66 5.00
N PHE A 92 -11.60 -0.43 4.28
CA PHE A 92 -10.26 -0.99 4.15
C PHE A 92 -9.29 -0.06 3.39
N THR A 93 -9.78 0.84 2.55
CA THR A 93 -8.97 1.92 1.96
C THR A 93 -8.30 2.76 3.05
N PHE A 94 -9.04 3.14 4.09
CA PHE A 94 -8.50 3.93 5.20
C PHE A 94 -7.60 3.12 6.12
N ILE A 95 -7.88 1.83 6.31
CA ILE A 95 -6.96 0.93 7.01
C ILE A 95 -5.63 0.86 6.25
N ARG A 96 -5.67 0.72 4.92
CA ARG A 96 -4.48 0.69 4.08
C ARG A 96 -3.69 2.01 4.19
N LEU A 97 -4.36 3.16 4.14
CA LEU A 97 -3.72 4.47 4.33
C LEU A 97 -3.10 4.60 5.73
N LEU A 98 -3.80 4.15 6.77
CA LEU A 98 -3.30 4.19 8.15
C LEU A 98 -2.02 3.38 8.32
N ILE A 99 -1.90 2.23 7.64
CA ILE A 99 -0.68 1.40 7.68
C ILE A 99 0.51 2.19 7.09
N ASP A 100 0.36 2.81 5.90
CA ASP A 100 1.41 3.65 5.30
C ASP A 100 1.81 4.76 6.27
N GLN A 101 0.82 5.56 6.69
CA GLN A 101 1.08 6.73 7.53
C GLN A 101 1.69 6.37 8.87
N THR A 102 1.35 5.23 9.45
CA THR A 102 1.97 4.78 10.70
C THR A 102 3.45 4.46 10.47
N LEU A 103 3.77 3.66 9.46
CA LEU A 103 5.14 3.21 9.22
C LEU A 103 6.04 4.36 8.75
N GLU A 104 5.55 5.20 7.85
CA GLU A 104 6.26 6.35 7.32
C GLU A 104 6.53 7.40 8.40
N ASN A 105 5.54 7.72 9.24
CA ASN A 105 5.71 8.74 10.29
C ASN A 105 6.54 8.22 11.47
N VAL A 106 6.38 6.95 11.89
CA VAL A 106 7.19 6.35 12.96
C VAL A 106 8.67 6.27 12.57
N THR A 107 8.97 6.08 11.29
CA THR A 107 10.36 6.10 10.78
C THR A 107 10.90 7.51 10.52
N GLY A 108 10.07 8.54 10.66
CA GLY A 108 10.43 9.93 10.35
C GLY A 108 10.66 10.20 8.86
N VAL A 109 10.17 9.32 7.99
CA VAL A 109 10.25 9.44 6.53
C VAL A 109 9.04 10.21 5.98
N GLY A 110 7.87 9.98 6.58
CA GLY A 110 6.62 10.60 6.18
C GLY A 110 6.49 12.05 6.63
N ALA A 111 5.47 12.70 6.09
CA ALA A 111 4.95 13.96 6.58
C ALA A 111 3.43 13.82 6.75
N LEU A 112 2.85 14.66 7.60
CA LEU A 112 1.41 14.62 7.88
C LEU A 112 0.61 14.82 6.57
N PRO A 113 -0.40 13.99 6.25
CA PRO A 113 -1.07 14.02 4.94
C PRO A 113 -1.63 15.40 4.54
N TRP A 114 -2.13 16.17 5.50
CA TRP A 114 -2.67 17.51 5.27
C TRP A 114 -1.61 18.58 4.96
N THR A 115 -0.33 18.23 5.02
CA THR A 115 0.78 19.11 4.60
C THR A 115 1.20 18.88 3.14
N TRP A 116 0.70 17.81 2.51
CA TRP A 116 1.04 17.47 1.13
C TRP A 116 0.24 18.31 0.13
N PRO A 117 0.76 18.52 -1.10
CA PRO A 117 -0.03 19.05 -2.19
C PRO A 117 -1.33 18.26 -2.38
N TRP A 118 -2.44 18.95 -2.62
CA TRP A 118 -3.78 18.33 -2.73
C TRP A 118 -3.83 17.21 -3.78
N ASN A 119 -3.16 17.41 -4.91
CA ASN A 119 -3.07 16.41 -5.97
C ASN A 119 -2.40 15.11 -5.50
N GLU A 120 -1.38 15.19 -4.64
CA GLU A 120 -0.72 13.99 -4.11
C GLU A 120 -1.65 13.23 -3.15
N GLN A 121 -2.42 13.94 -2.31
CA GLN A 121 -3.40 13.31 -1.42
C GLN A 121 -4.48 12.56 -2.21
N VAL A 122 -5.00 13.17 -3.28
CA VAL A 122 -6.01 12.54 -4.14
C VAL A 122 -5.45 11.31 -4.84
N ILE A 123 -4.25 11.42 -5.42
CA ILE A 123 -3.57 10.30 -6.08
C ILE A 123 -3.35 9.16 -5.09
N ASP A 124 -2.93 9.47 -3.87
CA ASP A 124 -2.68 8.46 -2.83
C ASP A 124 -3.97 7.71 -2.47
N ILE A 125 -5.03 8.44 -2.12
CA ILE A 125 -6.34 7.88 -1.77
C ILE A 125 -6.88 7.01 -2.92
N LEU A 126 -6.79 7.46 -4.17
CA LEU A 126 -7.28 6.73 -5.33
C LEU A 126 -6.55 5.40 -5.51
N HIS A 127 -5.22 5.39 -5.43
CA HIS A 127 -4.45 4.15 -5.58
C HIS A 127 -4.70 3.19 -4.42
N LYS A 128 -4.82 3.70 -3.19
CA LYS A 128 -5.18 2.87 -2.03
C LYS A 128 -6.60 2.31 -2.14
N ALA A 129 -7.52 3.04 -2.77
CA ALA A 129 -8.85 2.54 -3.08
C ALA A 129 -8.77 1.42 -4.12
N VAL A 130 -8.03 1.59 -5.22
CA VAL A 130 -7.80 0.51 -6.21
C VAL A 130 -7.26 -0.75 -5.52
N TYR A 131 -6.22 -0.61 -4.69
CA TYR A 131 -5.69 -1.70 -3.89
C TYR A 131 -6.78 -2.36 -3.04
N ALA A 132 -7.54 -1.58 -2.27
CA ALA A 132 -8.50 -2.09 -1.30
C ALA A 132 -9.67 -2.82 -1.97
N PHE A 133 -10.19 -2.28 -3.07
CA PHE A 133 -11.30 -2.88 -3.82
C PHE A 133 -10.86 -4.15 -4.55
N VAL A 134 -9.69 -4.18 -5.16
CA VAL A 134 -9.16 -5.39 -5.81
C VAL A 134 -8.85 -6.47 -4.78
N THR A 135 -8.18 -6.12 -3.67
CA THR A 135 -7.92 -7.06 -2.56
C THR A 135 -9.23 -7.62 -2.01
N GLY A 136 -10.25 -6.77 -1.85
CA GLY A 136 -11.58 -7.17 -1.40
C GLY A 136 -12.27 -8.14 -2.35
N ALA A 137 -12.23 -7.86 -3.67
CA ALA A 137 -12.80 -8.74 -4.69
C ALA A 137 -12.17 -10.14 -4.74
N VAL A 138 -10.92 -10.28 -4.30
CA VAL A 138 -10.22 -11.58 -4.18
C VAL A 138 -10.47 -12.23 -2.81
N SER A 139 -10.79 -11.45 -1.78
CA SER A 139 -10.93 -11.92 -0.40
C SER A 139 -12.35 -12.34 -0.02
N ASP A 140 -13.36 -11.72 -0.61
CA ASP A 140 -14.79 -11.96 -0.35
C ASP A 140 -15.28 -13.21 -1.09
#